data_AF-G2Y758-F1
#
_entry.id   AF-G2Y758-F1
#
_cell.length_a   1.000
_cell.length_b   1.000
_cell.length_c   1.000
_cell.angle_alpha   90.00
_cell.angle_beta   90.00
_cell.angle_gamma   90.00
#
_symmetry.space_group_name_H-M   'P 1'
#
loop_
_entity.id
_entity.type
_entity.pdbx_description
1 polymer ?
#
loop_
_entity_poly.entity_id
_entity_poly.type
_entity_poly.pdbx_seq_one_letter_code
_entity_poly.pdbx_strand_id
1 'polypeptide(L)'
;MNGDDDDHISEDTDTLQSGYNTTRYPNNYELENESATADPELAATGIILPVTFPAPSHDTSEADLERPPQPAPYLSLRNLGPFNIFQSLLLTPEIILEFVRYLSPQNLLTLYSISRPFHAILSRWMAHAIKSIVKHQAPYSYTIYPFVLYRELSMPDPLGTLNHSGQIRRVPSPKYHQMVLHRCRVVRDILASLARQHLRCPPGTNHSLKKVWFLMDLSTTLDRVRLIHNRAFFTNQDLYNIQHFIVKLDMRLNCPTDGPGSDFLRKLMLGQRGLTPLFRLLTRTAFTDLYELYHYSVRYSYTPLTPAPDLHLGLFGVPEHEIGTAHLEGWGKGTKHLMRIDELVMREATRRELGFKEHIMMMLLWGYVDPVTGENLQPSREEMYMSDGEGEELESEGDPWEGTGMNMQRLEQVVLGRAEESDEDEDEDGQEGEEEWEDDNEFEDETIDAGFQEIDDPWL
;
A
#
# COMPACT_ATOMS: atom_id res chain seq x y z
N MET A 1 56.46 -30.42 -17.95
CA MET A 1 56.13 -30.68 -16.54
C MET A 1 56.85 -29.63 -15.72
N ASN A 2 56.07 -28.75 -15.09
CA ASN A 2 56.30 -27.92 -13.89
C ASN A 2 57.54 -27.01 -13.91
N GLY A 3 57.41 -25.68 -13.82
CA GLY A 3 56.90 -24.92 -12.65
C GLY A 3 58.15 -24.47 -11.84
N ASP A 4 58.33 -23.29 -11.27
CA ASP A 4 57.47 -22.17 -10.84
C ASP A 4 58.42 -20.95 -10.69
N ASP A 5 58.01 -19.73 -11.06
CA ASP A 5 57.54 -18.61 -10.20
C ASP A 5 58.59 -18.00 -9.26
N ASP A 6 58.94 -16.75 -9.59
CA ASP A 6 59.64 -15.78 -8.74
C ASP A 6 58.65 -14.77 -8.16
N ASP A 7 58.90 -14.46 -6.89
CA ASP A 7 58.85 -13.12 -6.29
C ASP A 7 57.56 -12.51 -5.69
N HIS A 8 57.64 -12.43 -4.35
CA HIS A 8 57.56 -11.22 -3.51
C HIS A 8 56.44 -11.10 -2.47
N ILE A 9 56.93 -10.77 -1.27
CA ILE A 9 56.29 -10.60 0.03
C ILE A 9 55.89 -9.12 0.22
N SER A 10 54.73 -8.86 0.84
CA SER A 10 54.50 -7.80 1.87
C SER A 10 53.04 -7.93 2.33
N GLU A 11 52.80 -8.41 3.54
CA GLU A 11 52.65 -7.68 4.82
C GLU A 11 51.37 -6.84 4.94
N ASP A 12 50.65 -7.15 6.01
CA ASP A 12 49.30 -6.75 6.38
C ASP A 12 49.14 -5.24 6.60
N THR A 13 47.97 -4.72 6.20
CA THR A 13 47.34 -3.57 6.85
C THR A 13 45.85 -3.83 7.01
N ASP A 14 45.48 -4.30 8.21
CA ASP A 14 44.11 -4.29 8.70
C ASP A 14 43.56 -2.86 8.67
N THR A 15 42.54 -2.65 7.83
CA THR A 15 41.63 -1.51 7.93
C THR A 15 40.21 -2.04 8.01
N LEU A 16 39.70 -2.08 9.24
CA LEU A 16 38.29 -2.29 9.56
C LEU A 16 37.44 -1.14 8.98
N GLN A 17 37.00 -1.30 7.73
CA GLN A 17 35.88 -0.53 7.20
C GLN A 17 34.59 -1.33 7.42
N SER A 18 33.80 -0.85 8.38
CA SER A 18 32.40 -1.23 8.59
C SER A 18 31.60 -0.83 7.35
N GLY A 19 31.57 -1.71 6.35
CA GLY A 19 30.76 -1.57 5.15
C GLY A 19 29.34 -2.02 5.43
N TYR A 20 28.38 -1.13 5.20
CA TYR A 20 26.99 -1.51 4.98
C TYR A 20 26.96 -2.65 3.95
N ASN A 21 26.47 -3.82 4.35
CA ASN A 21 26.24 -4.94 3.45
C ASN A 21 25.27 -4.49 2.36
N THR A 22 25.81 -4.08 1.21
CA THR A 22 25.02 -3.86 0.01
C THR A 22 24.51 -5.22 -0.40
N THR A 23 23.23 -5.48 -0.14
CA THR A 23 22.53 -6.68 -0.60
C THR A 23 22.81 -6.84 -2.09
N ARG A 24 23.61 -7.86 -2.46
CA ARG A 24 23.89 -8.17 -3.86
C ARG A 24 22.60 -8.67 -4.49
N TYR A 25 21.90 -7.79 -5.18
CA TYR A 25 20.67 -8.15 -5.87
C TYR A 25 21.00 -8.98 -7.12
N PRO A 26 20.30 -10.10 -7.36
CA PRO A 26 20.49 -10.89 -8.58
C PRO A 26 20.13 -10.05 -9.82
N ASN A 27 20.90 -10.24 -10.89
CA ASN A 27 20.68 -9.56 -12.16
C ASN A 27 19.39 -10.07 -12.83
N ASN A 28 18.70 -9.22 -13.59
CA ASN A 28 17.44 -9.58 -14.26
C ASN A 28 17.54 -10.88 -15.09
N TYR A 29 18.70 -11.15 -15.71
CA TYR A 29 18.96 -12.37 -16.48
C TYR A 29 18.97 -13.67 -15.65
N GLU A 30 19.29 -13.61 -14.35
CA GLU A 30 19.30 -14.77 -13.46
C GLU A 30 17.87 -15.13 -13.01
N LEU A 31 17.02 -14.12 -12.82
CA LEU A 31 15.60 -14.29 -12.43
C LEU A 31 14.72 -14.81 -13.59
N GLU A 32 15.08 -14.48 -14.84
CA GLU A 32 14.33 -14.91 -16.03
C GLU A 32 14.52 -16.40 -16.38
N ASN A 33 15.58 -17.05 -15.88
CA ASN A 33 15.93 -18.44 -16.19
C ASN A 33 15.56 -19.45 -15.08
N GLU A 34 15.02 -19.01 -13.94
CA GLU A 34 14.57 -19.92 -12.89
C GLU A 34 13.21 -20.55 -13.23
N SER A 35 13.16 -21.89 -13.28
CA SER A 35 11.91 -22.62 -13.43
C SER A 35 11.03 -22.43 -12.19
N ALA A 36 9.79 -21.99 -12.40
CA ALA A 36 8.74 -21.85 -11.38
C ALA A 36 8.24 -23.21 -10.84
N THR A 37 9.14 -24.07 -10.37
CA THR A 37 8.76 -25.22 -9.55
C THR A 37 8.38 -24.68 -8.17
N ALA A 38 7.07 -24.55 -7.95
CA ALA A 38 6.50 -24.02 -6.72
C ALA A 38 6.90 -24.92 -5.53
N ASP A 39 7.67 -24.35 -4.60
CA ASP A 39 7.80 -24.93 -3.27
C ASP A 39 6.40 -24.92 -2.62
N PRO A 40 5.86 -26.08 -2.21
CA PRO A 40 4.54 -26.15 -1.59
C PRO A 40 4.40 -25.27 -0.34
N GLU A 41 5.49 -24.96 0.37
CA GLU A 41 5.45 -24.08 1.53
C GLU A 41 5.27 -22.60 1.16
N LEU A 42 5.87 -22.15 0.06
CA LEU A 42 5.68 -20.79 -0.47
C LEU A 42 4.25 -20.60 -1.00
N ALA A 43 3.69 -21.63 -1.63
CA ALA A 43 2.31 -21.63 -2.11
C ALA A 43 1.27 -21.52 -0.99
N ALA A 44 1.60 -22.00 0.21
CA ALA A 44 0.70 -21.97 1.36
C ALA A 44 0.59 -20.58 2.00
N THR A 45 1.57 -19.69 1.78
CA THR A 45 1.64 -18.39 2.45
C THR A 45 1.06 -17.24 1.63
N GLY A 46 0.92 -17.40 0.30
CA GLY A 46 0.24 -16.42 -0.56
C GLY A 46 0.06 -16.90 -2.00
N ILE A 47 -0.13 -15.95 -2.93
CA ILE A 47 -0.50 -16.30 -4.31
C ILE A 47 0.76 -16.66 -5.10
N ILE A 48 0.65 -17.75 -5.89
CA ILE A 48 1.57 -18.10 -6.98
C ILE A 48 0.82 -17.91 -8.29
N LEU A 49 1.44 -17.21 -9.24
CA LEU A 49 0.78 -16.91 -10.51
C LEU A 49 0.86 -18.10 -11.48
N PRO A 50 -0.25 -18.47 -12.14
CA PRO A 50 -0.18 -19.46 -13.21
C PRO A 50 0.67 -18.94 -14.38
N VAL A 51 1.32 -19.85 -15.12
CA VAL A 51 2.26 -19.55 -16.24
C VAL A 51 1.65 -18.68 -17.36
N THR A 52 0.33 -18.60 -17.44
CA THR A 52 -0.41 -17.82 -18.45
C THR A 52 -1.16 -16.61 -17.89
N PHE A 53 -0.82 -16.10 -16.69
CA PHE A 53 -1.46 -14.90 -16.14
C PHE A 53 -0.99 -13.58 -16.79
N PRO A 54 -1.91 -12.63 -17.08
CA PRO A 54 -3.36 -12.78 -17.17
C PRO A 54 -3.70 -13.55 -18.44
N ALA A 55 -4.66 -14.48 -18.37
CA ALA A 55 -5.09 -15.21 -19.54
C ALA A 55 -5.61 -14.22 -20.61
N PRO A 56 -5.31 -14.45 -21.91
CA PRO A 56 -5.85 -13.62 -22.97
C PRO A 56 -7.38 -13.74 -22.97
N SER A 57 -8.07 -12.60 -22.91
CA SER A 57 -9.52 -12.42 -23.09
C SER A 57 -10.43 -13.38 -22.29
N HIS A 58 -11.02 -12.83 -21.23
CA HIS A 58 -12.34 -13.06 -20.59
C HIS A 58 -13.30 -14.23 -20.95
N ASP A 59 -13.12 -15.03 -22.01
CA ASP A 59 -14.22 -15.84 -22.54
C ASP A 59 -14.17 -17.33 -22.18
N THR A 60 -13.00 -17.96 -22.08
CA THR A 60 -12.97 -19.43 -21.97
C THR A 60 -13.20 -19.97 -20.57
N SER A 61 -12.80 -19.26 -19.51
CA SER A 61 -13.02 -19.73 -18.12
C SER A 61 -14.27 -19.15 -17.45
N GLU A 62 -14.75 -17.98 -17.88
CA GLU A 62 -16.02 -17.42 -17.37
C GLU A 62 -17.24 -18.08 -18.03
N ALA A 63 -17.17 -18.47 -19.31
CA ALA A 63 -18.25 -19.17 -20.00
C ALA A 63 -18.62 -20.51 -19.34
N ASP A 64 -17.65 -21.21 -18.74
CA ASP A 64 -17.90 -22.43 -17.96
C ASP A 64 -18.56 -22.15 -16.59
N LEU A 65 -18.44 -20.92 -16.09
CA LEU A 65 -19.05 -20.48 -14.83
C LEU A 65 -20.47 -19.95 -15.02
N GLU A 66 -20.77 -19.41 -16.20
CA GLU A 66 -22.06 -18.86 -16.64
C GLU A 66 -22.96 -19.91 -17.28
N ARG A 67 -23.12 -21.09 -16.66
CA ARG A 67 -24.32 -21.87 -16.98
C ARG A 67 -25.54 -21.00 -16.69
N PRO A 68 -26.48 -20.84 -17.64
CA PRO A 68 -27.69 -20.09 -17.39
C PRO A 68 -28.33 -20.70 -16.15
N PRO A 69 -28.59 -19.89 -15.14
CA PRO A 69 -29.02 -20.41 -13.87
C PRO A 69 -30.37 -21.09 -14.08
N GLN A 70 -30.52 -22.29 -13.52
CA GLN A 70 -31.77 -23.03 -13.63
C GLN A 70 -32.92 -22.14 -13.16
N PRO A 71 -34.03 -22.05 -13.93
CA PRO A 71 -35.14 -21.18 -13.61
C PRO A 71 -35.50 -21.37 -12.14
N ALA A 72 -35.60 -20.25 -11.44
CA ALA A 72 -36.00 -20.25 -10.04
C ALA A 72 -37.30 -21.08 -9.91
N PRO A 73 -37.36 -22.10 -9.04
CA PRO A 73 -38.64 -22.63 -8.65
C PRO A 73 -39.33 -21.47 -7.95
N TYR A 74 -40.36 -20.92 -8.58
CA TYR A 74 -41.27 -20.02 -7.90
C TYR A 74 -41.68 -20.73 -6.62
N LEU A 75 -41.35 -20.16 -5.45
CA LEU A 75 -41.83 -20.73 -4.20
C LEU A 75 -43.35 -20.54 -4.25
N SER A 76 -44.08 -21.62 -4.52
CA SER A 76 -45.54 -21.61 -4.61
C SER A 76 -46.22 -21.45 -3.25
N LEU A 77 -45.55 -20.79 -2.30
CA LEU A 77 -46.13 -20.39 -1.02
C LEU A 77 -46.69 -18.98 -1.17
N ARG A 78 -47.99 -18.89 -1.40
CA ARG A 78 -48.75 -17.71 -0.98
C ARG A 78 -48.44 -17.52 0.51
N ASN A 79 -47.86 -16.38 0.89
CA ASN A 79 -47.62 -16.07 2.30
C ASN A 79 -48.94 -16.24 3.07
N LEU A 80 -49.02 -17.24 3.96
CA LEU A 80 -50.15 -17.39 4.90
C LEU A 80 -49.97 -16.34 6.01
N GLY A 81 -50.25 -15.07 5.71
CA GLY A 81 -50.09 -13.98 6.66
C GLY A 81 -50.37 -12.59 6.09
N PRO A 82 -50.34 -11.54 6.92
CA PRO A 82 -50.40 -10.16 6.46
C PRO A 82 -49.22 -9.88 5.51
N PHE A 83 -49.44 -9.00 4.54
CA PHE A 83 -48.43 -8.66 3.54
C PHE A 83 -47.12 -8.21 4.21
N ASN A 84 -46.03 -8.90 3.88
CA ASN A 84 -44.69 -8.54 4.29
C ASN A 84 -43.84 -8.35 3.02
N ILE A 85 -43.29 -7.14 2.85
CA ILE A 85 -42.51 -6.78 1.67
C ILE A 85 -41.30 -7.68 1.48
N PHE A 86 -40.56 -7.99 2.55
CA PHE A 86 -39.38 -8.84 2.49
C PHE A 86 -39.73 -10.28 2.09
N GLN A 87 -40.80 -10.85 2.67
CA GLN A 87 -41.30 -12.17 2.26
C GLN A 87 -41.77 -12.19 0.81
N SER A 88 -42.33 -11.08 0.31
CA SER A 88 -42.78 -10.99 -1.07
C SER A 88 -41.61 -10.89 -2.05
N LEU A 89 -40.54 -10.17 -1.70
CA LEU A 89 -39.30 -10.14 -2.48
C LEU A 89 -38.66 -11.53 -2.58
N LEU A 90 -38.69 -12.32 -1.50
CA LEU A 90 -38.16 -13.70 -1.46
C LEU A 90 -38.87 -14.66 -2.43
N LEU A 91 -40.07 -14.34 -2.90
CA LEU A 91 -40.78 -15.17 -3.89
C LEU A 91 -40.21 -15.01 -5.30
N THR A 92 -39.46 -13.93 -5.57
CA THR A 92 -38.91 -13.59 -6.88
C THR A 92 -37.39 -13.45 -6.78
N PRO A 93 -36.63 -14.54 -7.02
CA PRO A 93 -35.18 -14.53 -6.90
C PRO A 93 -34.48 -13.47 -7.75
N GLU A 94 -35.03 -13.11 -8.91
CA GLU A 94 -34.50 -12.08 -9.79
C GLU A 94 -34.42 -10.72 -9.09
N ILE A 95 -35.47 -10.35 -8.35
CA ILE A 95 -35.50 -9.08 -7.61
C ILE A 95 -34.52 -9.12 -6.45
N ILE A 96 -34.41 -10.26 -5.75
CA ILE A 96 -33.41 -10.40 -4.68
C ILE A 96 -32.00 -10.30 -5.22
N LEU A 97 -31.71 -10.92 -6.35
CA LEU A 97 -30.38 -10.88 -6.97
C LEU A 97 -30.00 -9.47 -7.45
N GLU A 98 -30.98 -8.62 -7.77
CA GLU A 98 -30.76 -7.20 -8.01
C GLU A 98 -30.55 -6.45 -6.69
N PHE A 99 -31.42 -6.68 -5.70
CA PHE A 99 -31.37 -6.03 -4.40
C PHE A 99 -30.04 -6.23 -3.67
N VAL A 100 -29.47 -7.43 -3.72
CA VAL A 100 -28.20 -7.74 -3.04
C VAL A 100 -27.01 -6.92 -3.55
N ARG A 101 -27.07 -6.36 -4.78
CA ARG A 101 -26.02 -5.50 -5.35
C ARG A 101 -25.80 -4.20 -4.57
N TYR A 102 -26.80 -3.80 -3.78
CA TYR A 102 -26.78 -2.58 -2.98
C TYR A 102 -26.49 -2.84 -1.49
N LEU A 103 -26.34 -4.10 -1.08
CA LEU A 103 -26.07 -4.43 0.31
C LEU A 103 -24.58 -4.28 0.66
N SER A 104 -24.32 -3.78 1.87
CA SER A 104 -23.00 -3.85 2.47
C SER A 104 -22.64 -5.32 2.81
N PRO A 105 -21.35 -5.68 2.90
CA PRO A 105 -20.95 -7.05 3.26
C PRO A 105 -21.56 -7.52 4.59
N GLN A 106 -21.70 -6.62 5.56
CA GLN A 106 -22.29 -6.92 6.86
C GLN A 106 -23.79 -7.24 6.72
N ASN A 107 -24.55 -6.40 6.03
CA ASN A 107 -25.98 -6.61 5.83
C ASN A 107 -26.26 -7.89 5.01
N LEU A 108 -25.43 -8.16 3.99
CA LEU A 108 -25.50 -9.41 3.22
C LEU A 108 -25.29 -10.63 4.12
N LEU A 109 -24.27 -10.61 4.98
CA LEU A 109 -23.97 -11.70 5.90
C LEU A 109 -25.07 -11.89 6.96
N THR A 110 -25.57 -10.80 7.51
CA THR A 110 -26.67 -10.79 8.49
C THR A 110 -27.93 -11.42 7.89
N LEU A 111 -28.33 -10.99 6.68
CA LEU A 111 -29.49 -11.57 5.99
C LEU A 111 -29.27 -13.04 5.62
N TYR A 112 -28.06 -13.40 5.18
CA TYR A 112 -27.66 -14.78 4.88
C TYR A 112 -27.72 -15.70 6.11
N SER A 113 -27.45 -15.16 7.30
CA SER A 113 -27.40 -15.93 8.55
C SER A 113 -28.77 -16.04 9.22
N ILE A 114 -29.61 -15.00 9.12
CA ILE A 114 -30.90 -14.93 9.82
C ILE A 114 -32.03 -15.57 9.00
N SER A 115 -32.08 -15.32 7.69
CA SER A 115 -33.21 -15.70 6.84
C SER A 115 -32.93 -17.00 6.07
N ARG A 116 -33.54 -18.10 6.51
CA ARG A 116 -33.49 -19.40 5.79
C ARG A 116 -33.88 -19.33 4.31
N PRO A 117 -34.99 -18.66 3.90
CA PRO A 117 -35.33 -18.57 2.48
C PRO A 117 -34.30 -17.75 1.69
N PHE A 118 -33.76 -16.68 2.28
CA PHE A 118 -32.71 -15.88 1.64
C PHE A 118 -31.42 -16.70 1.48
N HIS A 119 -31.04 -17.45 2.53
CA HIS A 119 -29.91 -18.37 2.49
C HIS A 119 -30.04 -19.40 1.37
N ALA A 120 -31.23 -20.00 1.20
CA ALA A 120 -31.48 -21.00 0.15
C ALA A 120 -31.38 -20.38 -1.26
N ILE A 121 -31.95 -19.20 -1.47
CA ILE A 121 -31.87 -18.46 -2.74
C ILE A 121 -30.41 -18.10 -3.02
N LEU A 122 -29.73 -17.42 -2.10
CA LEU A 122 -28.36 -16.97 -2.32
C LEU A 122 -27.41 -18.15 -2.53
N SER A 123 -27.54 -19.24 -1.78
CA SER A 123 -26.68 -20.42 -1.93
C SER A 123 -26.82 -21.06 -3.30
N ARG A 124 -28.03 -21.11 -3.87
CA ARG A 124 -28.25 -21.62 -5.23
C ARG A 124 -27.63 -20.72 -6.31
N TRP A 125 -27.50 -19.43 -6.05
CA TRP A 125 -27.01 -18.45 -7.01
C TRP A 125 -25.69 -17.80 -6.57
N MET A 126 -24.94 -18.46 -5.67
CA MET A 126 -23.83 -17.85 -4.93
C MET A 126 -22.78 -17.24 -5.86
N ALA A 127 -22.33 -18.01 -6.86
CA ALA A 127 -21.33 -17.55 -7.82
C ALA A 127 -21.79 -16.30 -8.56
N HIS A 128 -23.01 -16.32 -9.10
CA HIS A 128 -23.56 -15.21 -9.86
C HIS A 128 -23.82 -13.99 -8.98
N ALA A 129 -24.43 -14.19 -7.81
CA ALA A 129 -24.76 -13.12 -6.87
C ALA A 129 -23.50 -12.37 -6.43
N ILE A 130 -22.49 -13.08 -5.90
CA ILE A 130 -21.27 -12.43 -5.42
C ILE A 130 -20.49 -11.75 -6.54
N LYS A 131 -20.36 -12.39 -7.71
CA LYS A 131 -19.75 -11.74 -8.89
C LYS A 131 -20.49 -10.47 -9.29
N SER A 132 -21.83 -10.53 -9.34
CA SER A 132 -22.68 -9.41 -9.71
C SER A 132 -22.56 -8.25 -8.73
N ILE A 133 -22.54 -8.54 -7.42
CA ILE A 133 -22.33 -7.54 -6.36
C ILE A 133 -20.97 -6.87 -6.52
N VAL A 134 -19.88 -7.64 -6.66
CA VAL A 134 -18.52 -7.08 -6.76
C VAL A 134 -18.33 -6.32 -8.07
N LYS A 135 -18.87 -6.80 -9.20
CA LYS A 135 -18.83 -6.11 -10.50
C LYS A 135 -19.60 -4.78 -10.45
N HIS A 136 -20.72 -4.73 -9.72
CA HIS A 136 -21.51 -3.51 -9.54
C HIS A 136 -20.81 -2.50 -8.61
N GLN A 137 -20.35 -2.94 -7.44
CA GLN A 137 -19.80 -2.06 -6.41
C GLN A 137 -18.31 -1.70 -6.64
N ALA A 138 -17.55 -2.53 -7.35
CA ALA A 138 -16.12 -2.37 -7.56
C ALA A 138 -15.66 -2.91 -8.93
N PRO A 139 -16.13 -2.34 -10.05
CA PRO A 139 -15.96 -2.90 -11.40
C PRO A 139 -14.49 -3.12 -11.78
N TYR A 140 -13.62 -2.16 -11.49
CA TYR A 140 -12.19 -2.28 -11.77
C TYR A 140 -11.46 -3.25 -10.85
N SER A 141 -11.96 -3.47 -9.63
CA SER A 141 -11.29 -4.34 -8.65
C SER A 141 -11.68 -5.80 -8.84
N TYR A 142 -12.85 -6.08 -9.41
CA TYR A 142 -13.24 -7.42 -9.83
C TYR A 142 -12.21 -8.02 -10.82
N THR A 143 -11.72 -7.22 -11.76
CA THR A 143 -10.73 -7.68 -12.76
C THR A 143 -9.32 -7.79 -12.19
N ILE A 144 -8.95 -6.91 -11.26
CA ILE A 144 -7.64 -6.93 -10.58
C ILE A 144 -7.52 -8.09 -9.59
N TYR A 145 -8.61 -8.49 -8.93
CA TYR A 145 -8.62 -9.55 -7.91
C TYR A 145 -9.44 -10.77 -8.34
N PRO A 146 -8.95 -11.62 -9.25
CA PRO A 146 -9.65 -12.83 -9.65
C PRO A 146 -9.88 -13.77 -8.46
N PHE A 147 -11.14 -14.06 -8.12
CA PHE A 147 -11.47 -14.91 -6.96
C PHE A 147 -10.79 -16.29 -7.00
N VAL A 148 -10.49 -16.80 -8.20
CA VAL A 148 -9.83 -18.10 -8.42
C VAL A 148 -8.44 -18.14 -7.75
N LEU A 149 -7.75 -17.01 -7.68
CA LEU A 149 -6.44 -16.90 -7.02
C LEU A 149 -6.56 -16.80 -5.49
N TYR A 150 -7.74 -16.44 -4.98
CA TYR A 150 -8.03 -16.36 -3.54
C TYR A 150 -8.80 -17.60 -3.08
N ARG A 151 -8.15 -18.76 -3.11
CA ARG A 151 -8.78 -20.05 -2.78
C ARG A 151 -9.41 -20.05 -1.39
N GLU A 152 -8.76 -19.43 -0.41
CA GLU A 152 -9.22 -19.30 0.99
C GLU A 152 -10.48 -18.45 1.14
N LEU A 153 -10.68 -17.48 0.24
CA LEU A 153 -11.84 -16.60 0.20
C LEU A 153 -12.94 -17.15 -0.73
N SER A 154 -12.68 -18.28 -1.36
CA SER A 154 -13.66 -19.02 -2.18
C SER A 154 -14.23 -20.18 -1.37
N MET A 155 -15.46 -20.58 -1.67
CA MET A 155 -16.13 -21.73 -1.05
C MET A 155 -16.45 -22.80 -2.10
N PRO A 156 -16.58 -24.09 -1.73
CA PRO A 156 -17.15 -25.08 -2.64
C PRO A 156 -18.55 -24.65 -3.06
N ASP A 157 -18.90 -24.88 -4.33
CA ASP A 157 -20.21 -24.56 -4.88
C ASP A 157 -21.31 -25.24 -4.03
N PRO A 158 -22.25 -24.49 -3.42
CA PRO A 158 -23.32 -25.07 -2.63
C PRO A 158 -24.19 -26.06 -3.42
N LEU A 159 -24.21 -25.96 -4.74
CA LEU A 159 -24.93 -26.90 -5.61
C LEU A 159 -24.13 -28.17 -5.92
N GLY A 160 -22.86 -28.26 -5.50
CA GLY A 160 -22.00 -29.40 -5.79
C GLY A 160 -21.60 -29.52 -7.26
N THR A 161 -21.69 -28.44 -8.04
CA THR A 161 -21.30 -28.45 -9.46
C THR A 161 -19.84 -28.87 -9.59
N LEU A 162 -19.55 -29.82 -10.46
CA LEU A 162 -18.19 -30.28 -10.72
C LEU A 162 -17.49 -29.40 -11.78
N ASN A 163 -16.18 -29.22 -11.64
CA ASN A 163 -15.31 -28.63 -12.66
C ASN A 163 -14.84 -29.71 -13.66
N HIS A 164 -14.07 -29.31 -14.67
CA HIS A 164 -13.53 -30.22 -15.69
C HIS A 164 -12.63 -31.33 -15.12
N SER A 165 -12.03 -31.12 -13.94
CA SER A 165 -11.23 -32.14 -13.25
C SER A 165 -12.05 -33.08 -12.35
N GLY A 166 -13.39 -32.99 -12.40
CA GLY A 166 -14.28 -33.82 -11.59
C GLY A 166 -14.34 -33.46 -10.11
N GLN A 167 -13.71 -32.35 -9.70
CA GLN A 167 -13.76 -31.82 -8.33
C GLN A 167 -14.90 -30.81 -8.18
N ILE A 168 -15.40 -30.63 -6.96
CA ILE A 168 -16.40 -29.59 -6.69
C ILE A 168 -15.81 -28.22 -7.02
N ARG A 169 -16.48 -27.51 -7.93
CA ARG A 169 -16.15 -26.15 -8.35
C ARG A 169 -16.09 -25.23 -7.13
N ARG A 170 -15.14 -24.29 -7.13
CA ARG A 170 -15.10 -23.21 -6.14
C ARG A 170 -15.78 -21.96 -6.70
N VAL A 171 -16.50 -21.26 -5.83
CA VAL A 171 -17.24 -20.04 -6.14
C VAL A 171 -16.81 -18.93 -5.17
N PRO A 172 -16.86 -17.66 -5.56
CA PRO A 172 -16.53 -16.57 -4.65
C PRO A 172 -17.49 -16.56 -3.46
N SER A 173 -16.95 -16.41 -2.25
CA SER A 173 -17.76 -16.35 -1.03
C SER A 173 -18.04 -14.90 -0.61
N PRO A 174 -18.94 -14.66 0.36
CA PRO A 174 -19.09 -13.34 0.98
C PRO A 174 -17.78 -12.77 1.55
N LYS A 175 -16.82 -13.62 1.98
CA LYS A 175 -15.49 -13.15 2.42
C LYS A 175 -14.68 -12.52 1.30
N TYR A 176 -14.81 -13.05 0.07
CA TYR A 176 -14.19 -12.45 -1.11
C TYR A 176 -14.78 -11.06 -1.41
N HIS A 177 -16.11 -10.93 -1.34
CA HIS A 177 -16.78 -9.62 -1.47
C HIS A 177 -16.29 -8.62 -0.42
N GLN A 178 -16.24 -9.03 0.84
CA GLN A 178 -15.72 -8.20 1.93
C GLN A 178 -14.27 -7.76 1.68
N MET A 179 -13.40 -8.69 1.25
CA MET A 179 -12.01 -8.39 0.95
C MET A 179 -11.87 -7.35 -0.17
N VAL A 180 -12.59 -7.51 -1.30
CA VAL A 180 -12.48 -6.57 -2.43
C VAL A 180 -12.94 -5.17 -2.02
N LEU A 181 -14.07 -5.03 -1.34
CA LEU A 181 -14.54 -3.72 -0.88
C LEU A 181 -13.62 -3.11 0.17
N HIS A 182 -13.08 -3.91 1.08
CA HIS A 182 -12.10 -3.43 2.07
C HIS A 182 -10.90 -2.82 1.37
N ARG A 183 -10.33 -3.48 0.36
CA ARG A 183 -9.20 -2.96 -0.40
C ARG A 183 -9.55 -1.70 -1.17
N CYS A 184 -10.75 -1.64 -1.79
CA CYS A 184 -11.23 -0.42 -2.44
C CYS A 184 -11.28 0.77 -1.49
N ARG A 185 -11.84 0.55 -0.30
CA ARG A 185 -11.94 1.56 0.77
C ARG A 185 -10.54 2.01 1.20
N VAL A 186 -9.69 1.06 1.60
CA VAL A 186 -8.35 1.37 2.12
C VAL A 186 -7.51 2.16 1.10
N VAL A 187 -7.50 1.76 -0.18
CA VAL A 187 -6.76 2.51 -1.21
C VAL A 187 -7.29 3.93 -1.39
N ARG A 188 -8.62 4.11 -1.38
CA ARG A 188 -9.21 5.45 -1.46
C ARG A 188 -8.82 6.27 -0.24
N ASP A 189 -8.93 5.70 0.96
CA ASP A 189 -8.70 6.44 2.20
C ASP A 189 -7.21 6.76 2.42
N ILE A 190 -6.27 5.94 1.91
CA ILE A 190 -4.84 6.29 1.82
C ILE A 190 -4.65 7.56 0.99
N LEU A 191 -5.24 7.60 -0.22
CA LEU A 191 -5.13 8.76 -1.09
C LEU A 191 -5.82 10.00 -0.48
N ALA A 192 -6.94 9.80 0.19
CA ALA A 192 -7.64 10.88 0.88
C ALA A 192 -6.88 11.40 2.10
N SER A 193 -6.12 10.55 2.79
CA SER A 193 -5.23 10.95 3.89
C SER A 193 -4.10 11.84 3.37
N LEU A 194 -3.49 11.48 2.23
CA LEU A 194 -2.49 12.32 1.59
C LEU A 194 -3.09 13.62 1.05
N ALA A 195 -4.27 13.56 0.42
CA ALA A 195 -4.95 14.73 -0.13
C ALA A 195 -5.28 15.78 0.95
N ARG A 196 -5.68 15.38 2.16
CA ARG A 196 -5.91 16.29 3.30
C ARG A 196 -4.69 17.11 3.72
N GLN A 197 -3.49 16.66 3.35
CA GLN A 197 -2.22 17.34 3.62
C GLN A 197 -1.62 17.93 2.34
N HIS A 198 -2.48 18.17 1.35
CA HIS A 198 -2.12 18.78 0.07
C HIS A 198 -1.12 17.93 -0.75
N LEU A 199 -0.94 16.65 -0.38
CA LEU A 199 -0.10 15.68 -1.07
C LEU A 199 -0.92 14.91 -2.12
N ARG A 200 -1.39 15.63 -3.14
CA ARG A 200 -2.26 15.05 -4.17
C ARG A 200 -1.50 14.08 -5.08
N CYS A 201 -2.23 13.11 -5.63
CA CYS A 201 -1.71 12.14 -6.60
C CYS A 201 -2.48 12.23 -7.93
N PRO A 202 -1.85 11.90 -9.08
CA PRO A 202 -2.49 11.98 -10.38
C PRO A 202 -3.76 11.11 -10.50
N PRO A 203 -4.69 11.50 -11.40
CA PRO A 203 -5.83 10.66 -11.74
C PRO A 203 -5.39 9.24 -12.15
N GLY A 204 -6.14 8.24 -11.70
CA GLY A 204 -5.82 6.84 -11.94
C GLY A 204 -4.88 6.20 -10.90
N THR A 205 -4.27 6.96 -9.98
CA THR A 205 -3.45 6.40 -8.89
C THR A 205 -4.24 5.40 -8.03
N ASN A 206 -5.53 5.65 -7.79
CA ASN A 206 -6.41 4.71 -7.10
C ASN A 206 -6.46 3.34 -7.78
N HIS A 207 -6.49 3.31 -9.12
CA HIS A 207 -6.49 2.07 -9.89
C HIS A 207 -5.13 1.37 -9.83
N SER A 208 -4.04 2.12 -10.00
CA SER A 208 -2.69 1.58 -9.96
C SER A 208 -2.33 1.02 -8.57
N LEU A 209 -2.77 1.66 -7.48
CA LEU A 209 -2.57 1.15 -6.12
C LEU A 209 -3.33 -0.14 -5.81
N LYS A 210 -4.49 -0.36 -6.44
CA LYS A 210 -5.19 -1.65 -6.34
C LYS A 210 -4.39 -2.77 -7.04
N LYS A 211 -3.77 -2.48 -8.18
CA LYS A 211 -2.84 -3.42 -8.84
C LYS A 211 -1.61 -3.69 -7.98
N VAL A 212 -1.07 -2.66 -7.33
CA VAL A 212 0.02 -2.79 -6.36
C VAL A 212 -0.39 -3.69 -5.20
N TRP A 213 -1.60 -3.55 -4.65
CA TRP A 213 -2.06 -4.47 -3.60
C TRP A 213 -2.07 -5.92 -4.08
N PHE A 214 -2.57 -6.18 -5.30
CA PHE A 214 -2.52 -7.52 -5.88
C PHE A 214 -1.07 -8.03 -6.03
N LEU A 215 -0.14 -7.17 -6.46
CA LEU A 215 1.29 -7.49 -6.53
C LEU A 215 1.86 -7.87 -5.15
N MET A 216 1.44 -7.17 -4.08
CA MET A 216 1.84 -7.47 -2.70
C MET A 216 1.30 -8.80 -2.17
N ASP A 217 0.25 -9.37 -2.78
CA ASP A 217 -0.27 -10.69 -2.40
C ASP A 217 0.54 -11.84 -3.00
N LEU A 218 1.48 -11.55 -3.91
CA LEU A 218 2.35 -12.56 -4.51
C LEU A 218 3.47 -12.93 -3.55
N SER A 219 3.67 -14.24 -3.44
CA SER A 219 4.58 -14.89 -2.48
C SER A 219 6.04 -14.91 -2.94
N THR A 220 6.29 -14.83 -4.25
CA THR A 220 7.63 -14.94 -4.82
C THR A 220 8.03 -13.67 -5.57
N THR A 221 9.32 -13.36 -5.54
CA THR A 221 9.91 -12.27 -6.31
C THR A 221 9.79 -12.53 -7.81
N LEU A 222 9.94 -13.79 -8.23
CA LEU A 222 9.78 -14.19 -9.64
C LEU A 222 8.39 -13.82 -10.17
N ASP A 223 7.32 -14.15 -9.45
CA ASP A 223 5.95 -13.82 -9.89
C ASP A 223 5.70 -12.30 -9.85
N ARG A 224 6.28 -11.58 -8.88
CA ARG A 224 6.20 -10.11 -8.83
C ARG A 224 6.86 -9.47 -10.05
N VAL A 225 8.07 -9.91 -10.42
CA VAL A 225 8.79 -9.45 -11.62
C VAL A 225 8.00 -9.79 -12.88
N ARG A 226 7.51 -11.02 -12.99
CA ARG A 226 6.74 -11.45 -14.16
C ARG A 226 5.45 -10.65 -14.33
N LEU A 227 4.76 -10.33 -13.23
CA LEU A 227 3.55 -9.51 -13.29
C LEU A 227 3.86 -8.06 -13.66
N ILE A 228 4.89 -7.45 -13.07
CA ILE A 228 5.24 -6.05 -13.37
C ILE A 228 5.77 -5.88 -14.80
N HIS A 229 6.43 -6.89 -15.36
CA HIS A 229 6.84 -6.94 -16.77
C HIS A 229 5.65 -6.95 -17.74
N ASN A 230 4.49 -7.40 -17.29
CA ASN A 230 3.31 -7.53 -18.14
C ASN A 230 2.69 -6.16 -18.44
N ARG A 231 2.91 -5.67 -19.67
CA ARG A 231 2.40 -4.37 -20.12
C ARG A 231 0.86 -4.28 -20.24
N ALA A 232 0.17 -5.42 -20.37
CA ALA A 232 -1.29 -5.44 -20.38
C ALA A 232 -1.87 -5.23 -18.96
N PHE A 233 -1.14 -5.67 -17.92
CA PHE A 233 -1.57 -5.48 -16.54
C PHE A 233 -1.00 -4.18 -15.94
N PHE A 234 0.32 -3.97 -15.99
CA PHE A 234 0.98 -2.73 -15.57
C PHE A 234 1.39 -1.89 -16.78
N THR A 235 0.62 -0.84 -17.05
CA THR A 235 0.92 0.13 -18.11
C THR A 235 2.03 1.10 -17.67
N ASN A 236 2.59 1.87 -18.62
CA ASN A 236 3.56 2.91 -18.27
C ASN A 236 2.95 3.98 -17.35
N GLN A 237 1.67 4.30 -17.56
CA GLN A 237 0.92 5.22 -16.70
C GLN A 237 0.78 4.67 -15.28
N ASP A 238 0.54 3.35 -15.13
CA ASP A 238 0.49 2.74 -13.80
C ASP A 238 1.83 2.90 -13.06
N LEU A 239 2.95 2.60 -13.72
CA LEU A 239 4.27 2.75 -13.10
C LEU A 239 4.56 4.21 -12.72
N TYR A 240 4.17 5.16 -13.57
CA TYR A 240 4.32 6.58 -13.29
C TYR A 240 3.48 7.01 -12.07
N ASN A 241 2.22 6.60 -12.02
CA ASN A 241 1.32 6.88 -10.90
C ASN A 241 1.83 6.25 -9.59
N ILE A 242 2.39 5.04 -9.64
CA ILE A 242 2.94 4.36 -8.46
C ILE A 242 4.20 5.08 -7.98
N GLN A 243 5.11 5.46 -8.89
CA GLN A 243 6.29 6.24 -8.52
C GLN A 243 5.90 7.60 -7.92
N HIS A 244 4.92 8.27 -8.52
CA HIS A 244 4.40 9.54 -8.00
C HIS A 244 3.81 9.38 -6.59
N PHE A 245 3.05 8.31 -6.37
CA PHE A 245 2.57 7.97 -5.03
C PHE A 245 3.70 7.73 -4.03
N ILE A 246 4.76 7.01 -4.42
CA ILE A 246 5.92 6.77 -3.56
C ILE A 246 6.59 8.09 -3.16
N VAL A 247 6.76 9.02 -4.11
CA VAL A 247 7.30 10.35 -3.83
C VAL A 247 6.42 11.13 -2.84
N LYS A 248 5.10 11.14 -3.04
CA LYS A 248 4.17 11.81 -2.11
C LYS A 248 4.13 11.15 -0.73
N LEU A 249 4.25 9.82 -0.69
CA LEU A 249 4.37 9.09 0.56
C LEU A 249 5.66 9.46 1.29
N ASP A 250 6.77 9.62 0.58
CA ASP A 250 8.02 10.07 1.19
C ASP A 250 7.93 11.47 1.77
N MET A 251 7.33 12.40 1.04
CA MET A 251 7.06 13.74 1.57
C MET A 251 6.17 13.72 2.81
N ARG A 252 5.25 12.75 2.89
CA ARG A 252 4.41 12.58 4.09
C ARG A 252 5.21 12.05 5.28
N LEU A 253 6.04 11.03 5.05
CA LEU A 253 6.78 10.37 6.13
C LEU A 253 8.03 11.15 6.54
N ASN A 254 8.54 12.00 5.64
CA ASN A 254 9.67 12.89 5.86
C ASN A 254 9.19 14.33 5.70
N CYS A 255 8.87 14.98 6.81
CA CYS A 255 8.68 16.42 6.81
C CYS A 255 9.98 17.11 6.33
N PRO A 256 9.94 18.06 5.38
CA PRO A 256 11.12 18.78 4.95
C PRO A 256 11.79 19.61 6.06
N THR A 257 11.02 20.00 7.09
CA THR A 257 11.50 20.84 8.19
C THR A 257 12.06 19.99 9.35
N ASP A 258 11.29 19.01 9.83
CA ASP A 258 11.60 18.26 11.07
C ASP A 258 11.56 16.73 10.89
N GLY A 259 11.54 16.25 9.64
CA GLY A 259 11.49 14.81 9.33
C GLY A 259 12.79 14.09 9.66
N PRO A 260 12.78 12.74 9.73
CA PRO A 260 13.99 11.97 10.00
C PRO A 260 14.99 12.09 8.84
N GLY A 261 14.49 12.32 7.62
CA GLY A 261 15.30 12.15 6.42
C GLY A 261 15.58 10.68 6.09
N SER A 262 14.90 9.74 6.76
CA SER A 262 15.05 8.30 6.57
C SER A 262 13.95 7.70 5.70
N ASP A 263 14.36 6.73 4.88
CA ASP A 263 13.44 5.93 4.08
C ASP A 263 12.92 4.67 4.79
N PHE A 264 13.32 4.47 6.05
CA PHE A 264 12.99 3.29 6.82
C PHE A 264 11.48 3.05 6.89
N LEU A 265 10.70 4.08 7.24
CA LEU A 265 9.25 3.95 7.41
C LEU A 265 8.55 3.64 6.08
N ARG A 266 8.99 4.26 4.97
CA ARG A 266 8.51 3.92 3.62
C ARG A 266 8.79 2.44 3.33
N LYS A 267 10.04 2.00 3.46
CA LYS A 267 10.46 0.62 3.17
C LYS A 267 9.72 -0.39 4.04
N LEU A 268 9.55 -0.09 5.33
CA LEU A 268 8.85 -0.95 6.27
C LEU A 268 7.38 -1.10 5.83
N MET A 269 6.68 0.00 5.56
CA MET A 269 5.26 -0.03 5.22
C MET A 269 4.99 -0.66 3.84
N LEU A 270 5.83 -0.37 2.84
CA LEU A 270 5.73 -0.99 1.51
C LEU A 270 6.26 -2.44 1.47
N GLY A 271 6.96 -2.88 2.51
CA GLY A 271 7.42 -4.25 2.71
C GLY A 271 6.41 -5.18 3.38
N GLN A 272 5.32 -4.63 3.94
CA GLN A 272 4.29 -5.44 4.59
C GLN A 272 3.43 -6.22 3.59
N ARG A 273 2.61 -7.13 4.12
CA ARG A 273 1.58 -7.82 3.31
C ARG A 273 0.36 -6.90 3.10
N GLY A 274 0.29 -6.31 1.91
CA GLY A 274 -0.78 -5.39 1.53
C GLY A 274 -0.63 -3.98 2.15
N LEU A 275 -1.61 -3.11 1.87
CA LEU A 275 -1.54 -1.69 2.24
C LEU A 275 -2.27 -1.34 3.55
N THR A 276 -2.86 -2.34 4.23
CA THR A 276 -3.57 -2.09 5.50
C THR A 276 -2.67 -1.49 6.59
N PRO A 277 -1.42 -1.94 6.80
CA PRO A 277 -0.53 -1.32 7.79
C PRO A 277 -0.25 0.16 7.46
N LEU A 278 0.04 0.47 6.20
CA LEU A 278 0.25 1.85 5.74
C LEU A 278 -0.98 2.73 6.00
N PHE A 279 -2.18 2.22 5.67
CA PHE A 279 -3.42 2.92 5.97
C PHE A 279 -3.60 3.21 7.45
N ARG A 280 -3.30 2.23 8.32
CA ARG A 280 -3.44 2.42 9.77
C ARG A 280 -2.46 3.45 10.31
N LEU A 281 -1.24 3.47 9.79
CA LEU A 281 -0.24 4.50 10.10
C LEU A 281 -0.73 5.89 9.67
N LEU A 282 -1.21 6.04 8.43
CA LEU A 282 -1.65 7.33 7.90
C LEU A 282 -2.91 7.88 8.58
N THR A 283 -3.84 6.99 8.95
CA THR A 283 -5.08 7.36 9.65
C THR A 283 -4.95 7.39 11.18
N ARG A 284 -3.76 7.09 11.71
CA ARG A 284 -3.50 6.96 13.16
C ARG A 284 -4.44 6.00 13.89
N THR A 285 -4.97 5.01 13.17
CA THR A 285 -5.75 3.93 13.79
C THR A 285 -4.85 2.83 14.36
N ALA A 286 -3.56 2.84 14.03
CA ALA A 286 -2.51 2.06 14.67
C ALA A 286 -1.16 2.80 14.55
N PHE A 287 -0.10 2.24 15.15
CA PHE A 287 1.25 2.84 15.23
C PHE A 287 1.27 4.17 16.00
N THR A 288 0.39 4.32 16.98
CA THR A 288 0.39 5.46 17.92
C THR A 288 1.47 5.33 18.99
N ASP A 289 1.96 4.10 19.20
CA ASP A 289 3.06 3.77 20.10
C ASP A 289 4.24 3.19 19.31
N LEU A 290 5.46 3.54 19.73
CA LEU A 290 6.70 3.02 19.16
C LEU A 290 6.81 1.51 19.30
N TYR A 291 6.22 0.92 20.33
CA TYR A 291 6.21 -0.53 20.52
C TYR A 291 5.63 -1.27 19.30
N GLU A 292 4.51 -0.79 18.75
CA GLU A 292 3.91 -1.42 17.58
C GLU A 292 4.81 -1.27 16.35
N LEU A 293 5.46 -0.11 16.19
CA LEU A 293 6.42 0.10 15.12
C LEU A 293 7.63 -0.84 15.25
N TYR A 294 8.18 -1.01 16.45
CA TYR A 294 9.27 -1.95 16.72
C TYR A 294 8.87 -3.40 16.45
N HIS A 295 7.66 -3.80 16.84
CA HIS A 295 7.15 -5.14 16.53
C HIS A 295 7.12 -5.41 15.02
N TYR A 296 6.76 -4.43 14.20
CA TYR A 296 6.80 -4.56 12.74
C TYR A 296 8.23 -4.50 12.18
N SER A 297 9.09 -3.62 12.68
CA SER A 297 10.48 -3.50 12.21
C SER A 297 11.28 -4.77 12.49
N VAL A 298 11.11 -5.33 13.69
CA VAL A 298 11.80 -6.52 14.16
C VAL A 298 11.39 -7.73 13.33
N ARG A 299 10.09 -7.90 13.06
CA ARG A 299 9.61 -8.97 12.19
C ARG A 299 10.13 -8.80 10.74
N TYR A 300 10.26 -7.57 10.26
CA TYR A 300 10.57 -7.31 8.86
C TYR A 300 12.03 -7.58 8.49
N SER A 301 13.00 -6.91 9.12
CA SER A 301 14.40 -6.97 8.66
C SER A 301 15.44 -6.83 9.79
N TYR A 302 15.06 -7.10 11.04
CA TYR A 302 16.01 -7.03 12.14
C TYR A 302 16.92 -8.25 12.16
N THR A 303 18.23 -7.99 12.12
CA THR A 303 19.27 -9.01 12.26
C THR A 303 20.06 -8.69 13.52
N PRO A 304 19.97 -9.52 14.58
CA PRO A 304 20.74 -9.28 15.80
C PRO A 304 22.23 -9.43 15.51
N LEU A 305 23.02 -8.39 15.81
CA LEU A 305 24.49 -8.39 15.67
C LEU A 305 25.14 -9.50 16.51
N THR A 306 24.59 -9.72 17.70
CA THR A 306 24.92 -10.85 18.57
C THR A 306 23.61 -11.45 19.06
N PRO A 307 23.42 -12.79 18.93
CA PRO A 307 22.22 -13.43 19.44
C PRO A 307 22.24 -13.32 20.97
N ALA A 308 21.35 -12.50 21.51
CA ALA A 308 21.16 -12.39 22.95
C ALA A 308 20.73 -13.76 23.50
N PRO A 309 21.21 -14.17 24.69
CA PRO A 309 20.92 -15.50 25.24
C PRO A 309 19.41 -15.74 25.46
N ASP A 310 18.63 -14.67 25.61
CA ASP A 310 17.19 -14.61 25.80
C ASP A 310 16.38 -14.40 24.51
N LEU A 311 17.03 -14.35 23.33
CA LEU A 311 16.33 -14.17 22.04
C LEU A 311 15.25 -15.24 21.77
N HIS A 312 15.40 -16.43 22.36
CA HIS A 312 14.42 -17.52 22.32
C HIS A 312 13.06 -17.16 22.96
N LEU A 313 13.01 -16.12 23.80
CA LEU A 313 11.78 -15.58 24.38
C LEU A 313 11.04 -14.64 23.40
N GLY A 314 11.66 -14.30 22.28
CA GLY A 314 11.18 -13.32 21.32
C GLY A 314 11.59 -11.89 21.67
N LEU A 315 11.36 -10.97 20.75
CA LEU A 315 11.75 -9.56 20.87
C LEU A 315 10.57 -8.66 20.47
N PHE A 316 10.18 -7.71 21.33
CA PHE A 316 8.98 -6.86 21.16
C PHE A 316 7.69 -7.65 20.82
N GLY A 317 7.53 -8.84 21.40
CA GLY A 317 6.39 -9.73 21.13
C GLY A 317 6.46 -10.49 19.80
N VAL A 318 7.57 -10.39 19.06
CA VAL A 318 7.85 -11.19 17.86
C VAL A 318 8.55 -12.49 18.28
N PRO A 319 8.00 -13.67 17.98
CA PRO A 319 8.66 -14.95 18.22
C PRO A 319 9.98 -15.07 17.45
N GLU A 320 10.98 -15.76 18.01
CA GLU A 320 12.33 -15.93 17.42
C GLU A 320 12.29 -16.30 15.92
N HIS A 321 11.42 -17.23 15.53
CA HIS A 321 11.31 -17.72 14.14
C HIS A 321 10.72 -16.69 13.14
N GLU A 322 10.14 -15.60 13.62
CA GLU A 322 9.59 -14.52 12.80
C GLU A 322 10.52 -13.29 12.75
N ILE A 323 11.59 -13.27 13.54
CA ILE A 323 12.50 -12.11 13.63
C ILE A 323 13.30 -12.00 12.32
N GLY A 324 13.21 -10.84 11.68
CA GLY A 324 13.97 -10.53 10.47
C GLY A 324 13.63 -11.39 9.26
N THR A 325 12.50 -12.09 9.24
CA THR A 325 12.17 -13.01 8.14
C THR A 325 11.08 -12.48 7.21
N ALA A 326 10.25 -11.52 7.62
CA ALA A 326 9.09 -11.13 6.81
C ALA A 326 9.44 -10.42 5.49
N HIS A 327 10.69 -9.96 5.32
CA HIS A 327 11.19 -9.47 4.03
C HIS A 327 11.57 -10.58 3.04
N LEU A 328 11.49 -11.86 3.42
CA LEU A 328 11.84 -13.00 2.57
C LEU A 328 10.61 -13.55 1.83
N GLU A 329 10.84 -14.31 0.76
CA GLU A 329 9.79 -14.96 -0.03
C GLU A 329 8.87 -15.82 0.85
N GLY A 330 7.60 -15.91 0.48
CA GLY A 330 6.57 -16.55 1.30
C GLY A 330 6.41 -15.90 2.68
N TRP A 331 6.75 -14.62 2.83
CA TRP A 331 6.73 -13.87 4.08
C TRP A 331 7.50 -14.58 5.22
N GLY A 332 8.72 -15.02 4.92
CA GLY A 332 9.61 -15.66 5.89
C GLY A 332 9.73 -17.17 5.80
N LYS A 333 9.16 -17.80 4.76
CA LYS A 333 9.36 -19.24 4.48
C LYS A 333 10.48 -19.53 3.50
N GLY A 334 10.74 -18.60 2.58
CA GLY A 334 11.84 -18.67 1.63
C GLY A 334 13.12 -18.04 2.17
N THR A 335 14.17 -18.12 1.36
CA THR A 335 15.51 -17.57 1.68
C THR A 335 15.86 -16.32 0.89
N LYS A 336 15.15 -16.07 -0.23
CA LYS A 336 15.38 -14.91 -1.09
C LYS A 336 14.61 -13.71 -0.58
N HIS A 337 15.13 -12.51 -0.83
CA HIS A 337 14.40 -11.28 -0.57
C HIS A 337 13.15 -11.19 -1.45
N LEU A 338 12.00 -10.93 -0.82
CA LEU A 338 10.74 -10.63 -1.49
C LEU A 338 10.73 -9.15 -1.90
N MET A 339 10.97 -8.88 -3.18
CA MET A 339 11.15 -7.50 -3.65
C MET A 339 9.94 -6.62 -3.35
N ARG A 340 10.20 -5.44 -2.79
CA ARG A 340 9.18 -4.43 -2.49
C ARG A 340 8.73 -3.70 -3.75
N ILE A 341 7.63 -2.97 -3.62
CA ILE A 341 7.04 -2.21 -4.73
C ILE A 341 7.99 -1.12 -5.23
N ASP A 342 8.63 -0.38 -4.32
CA ASP A 342 9.58 0.68 -4.66
C ASP A 342 10.78 0.14 -5.45
N GLU A 343 11.28 -1.04 -5.09
CA GLU A 343 12.36 -1.72 -5.82
C GLU A 343 11.91 -2.19 -7.21
N LEU A 344 10.73 -2.79 -7.31
CA LEU A 344 10.19 -3.33 -8.55
C LEU A 344 9.86 -2.22 -9.56
N VAL A 345 9.22 -1.14 -9.11
CA VAL A 345 8.83 -0.02 -9.98
C VAL A 345 10.05 0.65 -10.58
N MET A 346 11.10 0.88 -9.78
CA MET A 346 12.34 1.48 -10.28
C MET A 346 13.02 0.60 -11.32
N ARG A 347 13.15 -0.71 -11.05
CA ARG A 347 13.74 -1.65 -12.03
C ARG A 347 12.95 -1.71 -13.34
N GLU A 348 11.63 -1.76 -13.23
CA GLU A 348 10.77 -1.83 -14.41
C GLU A 348 10.77 -0.51 -15.20
N ALA A 349 10.82 0.62 -14.51
CA ALA A 349 10.95 1.93 -15.15
C ALA A 349 12.26 2.08 -15.93
N THR A 350 13.38 1.59 -15.38
CA THR A 350 14.66 1.52 -16.09
C THR A 350 14.59 0.59 -17.30
N ARG A 351 14.01 -0.62 -17.15
CA ARG A 351 13.86 -1.58 -18.26
C ARG A 351 13.00 -1.03 -19.40
N ARG A 352 12.00 -0.20 -19.08
CA ARG A 352 11.11 0.43 -20.06
C ARG A 352 11.59 1.81 -20.53
N GLU A 353 12.74 2.29 -20.04
CA GLU A 353 13.30 3.59 -20.38
C GLU A 353 12.33 4.77 -20.12
N LEU A 354 11.62 4.75 -18.98
CA LEU A 354 10.59 5.74 -18.67
C LEU A 354 11.11 7.09 -18.15
N GLY A 355 12.41 7.22 -17.87
CA GLY A 355 13.01 8.49 -17.45
C GLY A 355 12.42 9.06 -16.15
N PHE A 356 12.18 8.22 -15.14
CA PHE A 356 11.57 8.70 -13.89
C PHE A 356 12.46 9.68 -13.12
N LYS A 357 13.78 9.58 -13.27
CA LYS A 357 14.75 10.48 -12.61
C LYS A 357 14.51 11.92 -13.02
N GLU A 358 14.25 12.16 -14.29
CA GLU A 358 14.00 13.48 -14.88
C GLU A 358 12.66 14.06 -14.38
N HIS A 359 11.74 13.22 -13.93
CA HIS A 359 10.39 13.61 -13.55
C HIS A 359 10.19 13.76 -12.03
N ILE A 360 11.15 13.35 -11.18
CA ILE A 360 11.00 13.40 -9.71
C ILE A 360 10.64 14.80 -9.20
N MET A 361 11.31 15.85 -9.71
CA MET A 361 11.01 17.23 -9.32
C MET A 361 9.58 17.61 -9.66
N MET A 362 9.08 17.18 -10.82
CA MET A 362 7.71 17.42 -11.23
C MET A 362 6.72 16.65 -10.35
N MET A 363 7.04 15.41 -9.95
CA MET A 363 6.21 14.64 -9.01
C MET A 363 6.13 15.30 -7.62
N LEU A 364 7.23 15.88 -7.14
CA LEU A 364 7.26 16.64 -5.88
C LEU A 364 6.33 17.85 -5.94
N LEU A 365 6.43 18.66 -7.00
CA LEU A 365 5.68 19.91 -7.16
C LEU A 365 4.23 19.72 -7.63
N TRP A 366 3.90 18.56 -8.19
CA TRP A 366 2.56 18.30 -8.73
C TRP A 366 1.48 18.38 -7.65
N GLY A 367 0.37 19.03 -7.98
CA GLY A 367 -0.81 19.11 -7.11
C GLY A 367 -0.81 20.28 -6.12
N TYR A 368 0.26 21.08 -6.05
CA TYR A 368 0.32 22.30 -5.25
C TYR A 368 -0.16 23.53 -6.01
N VAL A 369 0.23 23.65 -7.28
CA VAL A 369 -0.06 24.83 -8.12
C VAL A 369 -0.74 24.40 -9.40
N ASP A 370 -1.79 25.13 -9.80
CA ASP A 370 -2.43 24.95 -11.10
C ASP A 370 -1.49 25.45 -12.19
N PRO A 371 -1.10 24.61 -13.17
CA PRO A 371 -0.19 25.03 -14.22
C PRO A 371 -0.76 26.10 -15.16
N VAL A 372 -2.09 26.29 -15.19
CA VAL A 372 -2.77 27.27 -16.04
C VAL A 372 -3.01 28.58 -15.29
N THR A 373 -3.50 28.52 -14.05
CA THR A 373 -3.83 29.75 -13.28
C THR A 373 -2.67 30.26 -12.43
N GLY A 374 -1.70 29.40 -12.11
CA GLY A 374 -0.60 29.71 -11.18
C GLY A 374 -1.04 29.82 -9.72
N GLU A 375 -2.31 29.52 -9.42
CA GLU A 375 -2.86 29.57 -8.07
C GLU A 375 -2.65 28.24 -7.33
N ASN A 376 -2.67 28.30 -6.00
CA ASN A 376 -2.59 27.10 -5.18
C ASN A 376 -3.84 26.23 -5.37
N LEU A 377 -3.65 24.96 -5.73
CA LEU A 377 -4.73 24.00 -5.88
C LEU A 377 -5.17 23.49 -4.51
N GLN A 378 -6.44 23.71 -4.18
CA GLN A 378 -7.05 23.06 -3.03
C GLN A 378 -7.53 21.65 -3.41
N PRO A 379 -7.31 20.65 -2.54
CA PRO A 379 -7.88 19.32 -2.72
C PRO A 379 -9.41 19.39 -2.82
N SER A 380 -10.01 18.61 -3.71
CA SER A 380 -11.47 18.57 -3.82
C SER A 380 -12.10 17.80 -2.65
N ARG A 381 -13.38 18.05 -2.34
CA ARG A 381 -14.11 17.27 -1.32
C ARG A 381 -14.13 15.77 -1.65
N GLU A 382 -14.17 15.42 -2.93
CA GLU A 382 -14.13 14.02 -3.39
C GLU A 382 -12.75 13.38 -3.16
N GLU A 383 -11.67 14.13 -3.36
CA GLU A 383 -10.31 13.67 -3.11
C GLU A 383 -10.05 13.48 -1.61
N MET A 384 -10.62 14.35 -0.77
CA MET A 384 -10.52 14.25 0.68
C MET A 384 -11.50 13.24 1.27
N TYR A 385 -12.44 12.68 0.51
CA TYR A 385 -13.46 11.80 1.08
C TYR A 385 -12.84 10.52 1.68
N MET A 386 -13.04 10.30 2.98
CA MET A 386 -12.77 9.02 3.66
C MET A 386 -14.11 8.41 4.05
N SER A 387 -14.22 7.08 3.93
CA SER A 387 -15.33 6.39 4.60
C SER A 387 -14.90 6.13 6.04
N ASP A 388 -15.16 7.11 6.88
CA ASP A 388 -15.72 6.84 8.20
C ASP A 388 -16.70 5.66 8.09
N GLY A 389 -16.50 4.62 8.90
CA GLY A 389 -17.39 3.46 8.86
C GLY A 389 -18.81 3.91 9.18
N GLU A 390 -19.72 3.83 8.19
CA GLU A 390 -21.14 4.18 8.32
C GLU A 390 -21.44 5.33 9.31
N GLY A 391 -21.01 6.55 8.96
CA GLY A 391 -21.55 7.81 9.47
C GLY A 391 -20.79 8.45 10.63
N GLU A 392 -19.91 9.41 10.32
CA GLU A 392 -19.86 10.79 10.82
C GLU A 392 -18.61 11.49 10.24
N GLU A 393 -18.84 12.50 9.39
CA GLU A 393 -17.81 13.34 8.77
C GLU A 393 -17.07 14.11 9.87
N LEU A 394 -15.92 13.61 10.34
CA LEU A 394 -15.01 14.40 11.17
C LEU A 394 -14.04 15.14 10.25
N GLU A 395 -14.29 16.44 10.08
CA GLU A 395 -13.29 17.40 9.63
C GLU A 395 -12.19 17.46 10.70
N SER A 396 -10.99 16.99 10.35
CA SER A 396 -9.81 17.10 11.22
C SER A 396 -9.17 18.47 10.98
N GLU A 397 -9.49 19.46 11.82
CA GLU A 397 -8.74 20.72 11.88
C GLU A 397 -7.41 20.50 12.63
N GLY A 398 -6.30 20.92 12.01
CA GLY A 398 -4.95 20.95 12.60
C GLY A 398 -3.93 19.99 11.96
N ASP A 399 -2.63 20.34 12.00
CA ASP A 399 -1.54 19.38 11.73
C ASP A 399 -1.56 18.34 12.86
N PRO A 400 -1.87 17.06 12.57
CA PRO A 400 -2.02 16.09 13.63
C PRO A 400 -0.74 15.90 14.48
N TRP A 401 0.44 16.29 13.99
CA TRP A 401 1.72 16.05 14.68
C TRP A 401 2.14 17.16 15.65
N GLU A 402 1.46 18.30 15.65
CA GLU A 402 1.78 19.44 16.50
C GLU A 402 1.60 19.08 17.99
N GLY A 403 2.66 19.25 18.80
CA GLY A 403 2.61 19.08 20.26
C GLY A 403 2.79 17.66 20.82
N THR A 404 3.06 16.63 20.00
CA THR A 404 3.08 15.23 20.47
C THR A 404 4.42 14.73 21.05
N GLY A 405 5.49 15.54 21.02
CA GLY A 405 6.83 15.14 21.50
C GLY A 405 7.53 14.05 20.66
N MET A 406 6.91 13.63 19.55
CA MET A 406 7.48 12.75 18.52
C MET A 406 8.34 13.58 17.55
N ASN A 407 9.40 14.21 18.03
CA ASN A 407 10.46 14.70 17.15
C ASN A 407 11.14 13.46 16.55
N MET A 408 11.12 13.38 15.22
CA MET A 408 11.54 12.20 14.48
C MET A 408 13.06 11.95 14.54
N GLN A 409 13.84 12.95 14.97
CA GLN A 409 15.26 12.83 15.29
C GLN A 409 15.51 11.89 16.48
N ARG A 410 14.63 11.93 17.50
CA ARG A 410 14.70 11.00 18.66
C ARG A 410 14.39 9.56 18.26
N LEU A 411 13.56 9.38 17.23
CA LEU A 411 13.20 8.09 16.65
C LEU A 411 14.40 7.46 15.93
N GLU A 412 15.21 8.26 15.22
CA GLU A 412 16.42 7.78 14.57
C GLU A 412 17.53 7.42 15.55
N GLN A 413 17.76 8.24 16.59
CA GLN A 413 18.78 7.95 17.61
C GLN A 413 18.55 6.61 18.32
N VAL A 414 17.28 6.29 18.61
CA VAL A 414 16.91 5.03 19.29
C VAL A 414 16.86 3.84 18.32
N VAL A 415 16.44 4.04 17.06
CA VAL A 415 16.35 2.96 16.05
C VAL A 415 17.72 2.59 15.47
N LEU A 416 18.63 3.56 15.29
CA LEU A 416 19.94 3.36 14.67
C LEU A 416 21.08 3.23 15.70
N GLY A 417 20.80 3.38 17.00
CA GLY A 417 21.78 3.18 18.07
C GLY A 417 22.94 4.18 18.07
N ARG A 418 22.71 5.42 17.60
CA ARG A 418 23.73 6.46 17.53
C ARG A 418 23.68 7.28 18.82
N ALA A 419 24.66 7.09 19.71
CA ALA A 419 24.81 7.87 20.93
C ALA A 419 25.32 9.28 20.59
N GLU A 420 24.73 10.32 21.18
CA GLU A 420 25.30 11.67 21.19
C GLU A 420 26.39 11.74 22.27
N GLU A 421 27.55 12.29 21.89
CA GLU A 421 28.50 12.87 22.83
C GLU A 421 27.80 14.07 23.49
N SER A 422 27.77 14.08 24.82
CA SER A 422 27.18 15.12 25.63
C SER A 422 28.09 16.35 25.66
N ASP A 423 27.62 17.47 25.13
CA ASP A 423 28.14 18.78 25.51
C ASP A 423 27.36 19.26 26.74
N GLU A 424 28.06 19.26 27.88
CA GLU A 424 27.67 19.96 29.09
C GLU A 424 27.89 21.47 28.90
N ASP A 425 27.05 22.28 29.60
CA ASP A 425 27.34 23.59 30.22
C ASP A 425 26.32 24.72 29.95
N GLU A 426 25.80 25.23 31.09
CA GLU A 426 25.53 26.65 31.45
C GLU A 426 24.35 27.37 30.73
N ASP A 427 23.33 28.01 31.34
CA ASP A 427 23.18 28.62 32.66
C ASP A 427 21.70 28.96 33.02
N GLU A 428 21.52 29.27 34.30
CA GLU A 428 20.33 29.63 35.09
C GLU A 428 19.60 30.96 34.76
N ASP A 429 18.29 30.95 35.08
CA ASP A 429 17.46 31.98 35.73
C ASP A 429 17.28 33.43 35.20
N GLY A 430 16.01 33.88 35.19
CA GLY A 430 15.65 35.18 35.78
C GLY A 430 14.77 36.17 34.99
N GLN A 431 13.46 36.06 35.19
CA GLN A 431 12.47 37.12 35.51
C GLN A 431 12.42 38.50 34.79
N GLU A 432 11.18 38.80 34.36
CA GLU A 432 10.40 40.05 34.55
C GLU A 432 10.60 41.27 33.63
N GLY A 433 9.46 41.86 33.22
CA GLY A 433 9.35 43.30 32.92
C GLY A 433 8.54 43.68 31.68
N GLU A 434 7.24 43.93 31.88
CA GLU A 434 6.37 44.70 30.96
C GLU A 434 6.77 46.20 30.93
N GLU A 435 6.36 46.91 29.87
CA GLU A 435 6.02 48.37 29.73
C GLU A 435 6.48 48.88 28.34
N GLU A 436 5.60 49.12 27.36
CA GLU A 436 4.68 50.28 27.15
C GLU A 436 5.31 51.53 26.46
N TRP A 437 4.78 51.78 25.24
CA TRP A 437 4.48 53.04 24.53
C TRP A 437 5.52 54.07 24.03
N GLU A 438 5.33 54.37 22.74
CA GLU A 438 5.13 55.69 22.08
C GLU A 438 6.29 56.62 21.67
N ASP A 439 6.17 56.96 20.37
CA ASP A 439 6.32 58.23 19.66
C ASP A 439 7.67 58.94 19.47
N ASP A 440 7.91 59.16 18.17
CA ASP A 440 8.35 60.39 17.51
C ASP A 440 9.61 61.10 18.01
N ASN A 441 10.59 61.22 17.10
CA ASN A 441 11.19 62.51 16.76
C ASN A 441 12.00 62.40 15.44
N GLU A 442 11.38 62.92 14.38
CA GLU A 442 11.91 63.90 13.44
C GLU A 442 13.42 64.27 13.61
N PHE A 443 14.22 64.05 12.56
CA PHE A 443 15.30 64.96 12.22
C PHE A 443 15.50 65.00 10.70
N GLU A 444 15.17 66.16 10.14
CA GLU A 444 15.40 66.57 8.76
C GLU A 444 16.89 66.86 8.49
N ASP A 445 17.32 66.39 7.32
CA ASP A 445 18.03 67.12 6.26
C ASP A 445 19.46 67.66 6.49
N GLU A 446 20.40 67.17 5.67
CA GLU A 446 21.36 68.04 4.99
C GLU A 446 21.92 67.38 3.71
N THR A 447 21.36 67.83 2.59
CA THR A 447 21.84 67.78 1.19
C THR A 447 23.36 67.94 0.96
N ILE A 448 23.93 67.15 0.04
CA ILE A 448 24.86 67.65 -1.02
C ILE A 448 24.57 66.90 -2.34
N ASP A 449 24.26 67.71 -3.35
CA ASP A 449 23.94 67.40 -4.75
C ASP A 449 25.19 67.24 -5.64
N ALA A 450 24.94 66.64 -6.82
CA ALA A 450 25.59 66.81 -8.11
C ALA A 450 26.53 65.71 -8.63
N GLY A 451 26.05 64.97 -9.65
CA GLY A 451 26.91 64.15 -10.51
C GLY A 451 26.19 63.23 -11.50
N PHE A 452 25.43 63.82 -12.44
CA PHE A 452 24.89 63.23 -13.68
C PHE A 452 25.88 62.29 -14.43
N GLN A 453 25.43 61.09 -14.86
CA GLN A 453 25.21 60.77 -16.29
C GLN A 453 24.72 59.32 -16.50
N GLU A 454 23.55 59.23 -17.14
CA GLU A 454 23.05 58.08 -17.90
C GLU A 454 24.06 57.65 -18.98
N ILE A 455 24.25 56.33 -19.18
CA ILE A 455 24.35 55.71 -20.51
C ILE A 455 23.68 54.32 -20.43
N ASP A 456 22.64 54.16 -21.25
CA ASP A 456 21.97 52.92 -21.62
C ASP A 456 22.92 51.86 -22.22
N ASP A 457 22.70 50.58 -21.87
CA ASP A 457 22.75 49.30 -22.65
C ASP A 457 23.78 49.09 -23.80
N PRO A 458 24.01 47.86 -24.33
CA PRO A 458 23.46 46.53 -23.99
C PRO A 458 24.55 45.41 -23.89
N TRP A 459 24.11 44.17 -23.64
CA TRP A 459 24.83 42.88 -23.71
C TRP A 459 25.41 42.33 -22.39
N LEU A 460 24.58 41.60 -21.65
CA LEU A 460 24.83 40.21 -21.25
C LEU A 460 23.56 39.54 -20.72
#